data_AF-A0A4Q5ZR07-F1
#
_entry.id   AF-A0A4Q5ZR07-F1
#
_cell.length_a   1.000
_cell.length_b   1.000
_cell.length_c   1.000
_cell.angle_alpha   90.00
_cell.angle_beta   90.00
_cell.angle_gamma   90.00
#
_symmetry.space_group_name_H-M   'P 1'
#
loop_
_entity.id
_entity.type
_entity.pdbx_description
1 polymer ?
#
loop_
_entity_poly.entity_id
_entity_poly.type
_entity_poly.pdbx_seq_one_letter_code
_entity_poly.pdbx_strand_id
1 'polypeptide(L)'
;MKSYVVKGCLIVVLVAGIVADSSAQRAGRRRGGTTPPANEAGAQQQQTNNNAQPSGYNPYGNIPIVVDSSGVSDTSVKKSLRNDNAFDKTGLNARTPLPYEHLRADDALFAEKVWRELDLREKMNQVFRYEAESDNGSQIFVNMLLKAVNSGEVTAFADERFTTPMTVGEIQQLTVGSADTVPQVDPADPSKVLRYVVTRASFDPKTVVKLRIKEEWVFDREASRYFCRILGIAPLKSQFFPNGQERPGSTPMFWV
;
A
#
# COMPACT_ATOMS: atom_id res chain seq x y z
N MET A 1 -26.08 30.21 39.80
CA MET A 1 -24.69 30.23 39.31
C MET A 1 -23.64 29.89 40.39
N LYS A 2 -23.94 29.03 41.38
CA LYS A 2 -22.95 28.63 42.43
C LYS A 2 -22.60 27.13 42.40
N SER A 3 -23.42 26.28 41.78
CA SER A 3 -23.20 24.82 41.70
C SER A 3 -22.27 24.39 40.56
N TYR A 4 -22.22 25.13 39.46
CA TYR A 4 -21.38 24.79 38.30
C TYR A 4 -19.90 25.12 38.53
N VAL A 5 -19.59 26.15 39.32
CA VAL A 5 -18.21 26.54 39.66
C VAL A 5 -17.57 25.49 40.59
N VAL A 6 -18.33 24.95 41.54
CA VAL A 6 -17.84 23.90 42.46
C VAL A 6 -17.57 22.59 41.71
N LYS A 7 -18.43 22.21 40.75
CA LYS A 7 -18.20 21.02 39.91
C LYS A 7 -17.02 21.20 38.95
N GLY A 8 -16.81 22.41 38.42
CA GLY A 8 -15.62 22.73 37.61
C GLY A 8 -14.31 22.65 38.40
N CYS A 9 -14.28 23.19 39.62
CA CYS A 9 -13.11 23.08 40.51
C CYS A 9 -12.79 21.63 40.89
N LEU A 10 -13.80 20.79 41.10
CA LEU A 10 -13.59 19.38 41.48
C LEU A 10 -12.99 18.56 40.34
N ILE A 11 -13.33 18.87 39.08
CA ILE A 11 -12.75 18.22 37.89
C ILE A 11 -11.30 18.68 37.67
N VAL A 12 -10.99 19.97 37.90
CA VAL A 12 -9.62 20.49 37.76
C VAL A 12 -8.68 19.90 38.84
N VAL A 13 -9.16 19.69 40.06
CA VAL A 13 -8.37 19.02 41.12
C VAL A 13 -8.16 17.52 40.80
N LEU A 14 -9.12 16.87 40.15
CA LEU A 14 -9.03 15.45 39.81
C LEU A 14 -8.10 15.19 38.60
N VAL A 15 -7.99 16.13 37.66
CA VAL A 15 -7.03 16.06 36.54
C VAL A 15 -5.60 16.41 36.98
N ALA A 16 -5.43 17.32 37.96
CA ALA A 16 -4.12 17.63 38.53
C ALA A 16 -3.53 16.49 39.37
N GLY A 17 -4.37 15.56 39.87
CA GLY A 17 -3.94 14.40 40.67
C GLY A 17 -3.34 13.23 39.87
N ILE A 18 -3.40 13.23 38.53
CA ILE A 18 -2.99 12.09 37.68
C ILE A 18 -1.61 12.32 37.02
N VAL A 19 -0.99 13.50 37.18
CA VAL A 19 0.29 13.84 36.53
C VAL A 19 1.47 13.93 37.53
N ALA A 20 1.35 13.31 38.71
CA ALA A 20 2.48 13.20 39.64
C ALA A 20 3.28 11.91 39.37
N ASP A 21 4.53 12.08 38.96
CA ASP A 21 5.56 11.07 38.71
C ASP A 21 5.56 9.88 39.69
N SER A 22 5.54 8.67 39.13
CA SER A 22 5.87 7.42 39.82
C SER A 22 7.32 7.02 39.58
N SER A 23 8.28 7.81 40.08
CA SER A 23 9.66 7.36 40.26
C SER A 23 9.85 6.79 41.67
N ALA A 24 9.60 5.49 41.82
CA ALA A 24 9.79 4.78 43.09
C ALA A 24 11.29 4.58 43.37
N GLN A 25 11.91 5.54 44.07
CA GLN A 25 13.22 5.36 44.69
C GLN A 25 13.08 4.53 45.98
N ARG A 26 13.54 3.28 45.93
CA ARG A 26 13.61 2.41 47.11
C ARG A 26 14.90 2.72 47.90
N ALA A 27 14.79 3.57 48.92
CA ALA A 27 15.87 3.82 49.86
C ALA A 27 16.04 2.62 50.82
N GLY A 28 17.24 2.02 50.80
CA GLY A 28 17.60 0.87 51.63
C GLY A 28 17.84 1.25 53.09
N ARG A 29 17.15 0.57 53.99
CA ARG A 29 17.32 0.68 55.45
C ARG A 29 18.46 -0.22 55.92
N ARG A 30 19.50 0.37 56.52
CA ARG A 30 20.60 -0.35 57.20
C ARG A 30 20.20 -0.78 58.62
N ARG A 31 20.43 -2.04 58.97
CA ARG A 31 20.63 -2.60 60.32
C ARG A 31 21.39 -3.93 60.11
N GLY A 32 22.71 -4.00 60.31
CA GLY A 32 23.38 -4.52 61.51
C GLY A 32 22.87 -5.94 61.88
N GLY A 33 23.60 -7.05 61.86
CA GLY A 33 25.02 -7.34 61.70
C GLY A 33 25.35 -8.51 62.64
N THR A 34 25.60 -9.71 62.13
CA THR A 34 26.24 -10.86 62.82
C THR A 34 26.73 -11.90 61.78
N THR A 35 28.05 -12.08 61.69
CA THR A 35 28.82 -13.19 61.07
C THR A 35 28.99 -14.35 62.08
N PRO A 36 29.63 -15.53 61.81
CA PRO A 36 30.32 -16.13 60.61
C PRO A 36 29.86 -17.63 60.37
N PRO A 37 30.50 -18.56 59.60
CA PRO A 37 31.85 -18.58 58.99
C PRO A 37 31.99 -19.08 57.52
N ALA A 38 33.25 -19.07 57.09
CA ALA A 38 33.78 -19.22 55.73
C ALA A 38 33.74 -20.64 55.14
N ASN A 39 33.62 -20.75 53.80
CA ASN A 39 34.56 -21.54 52.99
C ASN A 39 34.48 -21.20 51.49
N GLU A 40 35.53 -21.62 50.79
CA GLU A 40 36.12 -21.12 49.54
C GLU A 40 35.34 -21.34 48.22
N ALA A 41 35.53 -20.37 47.32
CA ALA A 41 35.68 -20.45 45.86
C ALA A 41 34.71 -21.31 45.02
N GLY A 42 33.78 -20.63 44.35
CA GLY A 42 33.10 -21.12 43.14
C GLY A 42 32.59 -19.96 42.30
N ALA A 43 33.38 -19.50 41.34
CA ALA A 43 32.97 -18.47 40.40
C ALA A 43 31.92 -19.01 39.41
N GLN A 44 30.64 -18.75 39.67
CA GLN A 44 29.60 -18.89 38.66
C GLN A 44 29.43 -17.55 37.94
N GLN A 45 30.09 -17.44 36.79
CA GLN A 45 29.81 -16.40 35.80
C GLN A 45 28.38 -16.62 35.28
N GLN A 46 27.50 -15.63 35.46
CA GLN A 46 26.27 -15.55 34.69
C GLN A 46 26.66 -15.33 33.22
N GLN A 47 26.50 -16.37 32.40
CA GLN A 47 26.53 -16.24 30.95
C GLN A 47 25.35 -15.39 30.50
N THR A 48 25.60 -14.11 30.28
CA THR A 48 24.75 -13.29 29.42
C THR A 48 24.95 -13.83 28.01
N ASN A 49 24.00 -14.61 27.50
CA ASN A 49 24.04 -15.09 26.12
C ASN A 49 23.73 -13.90 25.21
N ASN A 50 24.78 -13.11 24.93
CA ASN A 50 24.74 -12.01 24.00
C ASN A 50 24.82 -12.61 22.59
N ASN A 51 23.67 -12.81 21.95
CA ASN A 51 23.57 -13.38 20.60
C ASN A 51 23.95 -12.35 19.52
N ALA A 52 24.95 -11.50 19.80
CA ALA A 52 25.48 -10.54 18.84
C ALA A 52 26.31 -11.31 17.79
N GLN A 53 26.03 -11.07 16.51
CA GLN A 53 26.80 -11.66 15.42
C GLN A 53 28.29 -11.26 15.56
N PRO A 54 29.24 -12.21 15.37
CA PRO A 54 30.66 -11.93 15.54
C PRO A 54 31.15 -10.89 14.51
N SER A 55 32.06 -10.01 14.96
CA SER A 55 32.71 -9.03 14.08
C SER A 55 33.48 -9.77 12.97
N GLY A 56 33.08 -9.54 11.70
CA GLY A 56 33.62 -10.25 10.53
C GLY A 56 32.73 -11.38 9.98
N TYR A 57 31.54 -11.60 10.53
CA TYR A 57 30.57 -12.54 9.97
C TYR A 57 30.06 -12.07 8.60
N ASN A 58 30.56 -12.68 7.52
CA ASN A 58 30.01 -12.54 6.17
C ASN A 58 29.42 -13.89 5.71
N PRO A 59 28.08 -14.06 5.76
CA PRO A 59 27.43 -15.32 5.39
C PRO A 59 27.58 -15.70 3.91
N TYR A 60 28.05 -14.79 3.05
CA TYR A 60 28.14 -14.98 1.60
C TYR A 60 29.58 -14.91 1.05
N GLY A 61 30.61 -14.94 1.90
CA GLY A 61 31.99 -15.12 1.45
C GLY A 61 32.46 -14.14 0.36
N ASN A 62 32.18 -12.84 0.51
CA ASN A 62 32.54 -11.76 -0.44
C ASN A 62 31.99 -11.91 -1.88
N ILE A 63 30.98 -12.76 -2.10
CA ILE A 63 30.31 -12.88 -3.39
C ILE A 63 29.45 -11.61 -3.62
N PRO A 64 29.60 -10.89 -4.73
CA PRO A 64 28.83 -9.67 -4.98
C PRO A 64 27.35 -9.98 -5.17
N ILE A 65 26.50 -9.22 -4.48
CA ILE A 65 25.04 -9.21 -4.67
C ILE A 65 24.73 -8.07 -5.65
N VAL A 66 24.19 -8.40 -6.82
CA VAL A 66 23.84 -7.44 -7.87
C VAL A 66 22.33 -7.47 -8.06
N VAL A 67 21.70 -6.29 -8.08
CA VAL A 67 20.28 -6.19 -8.45
C VAL A 67 20.17 -6.28 -9.96
N ASP A 68 19.35 -7.20 -10.46
CA ASP A 68 19.06 -7.27 -11.89
C ASP A 68 18.02 -6.23 -12.28
N SER A 69 18.49 -5.14 -12.88
CA SER A 69 17.65 -4.10 -13.48
C SER A 69 17.29 -4.38 -14.94
N SER A 70 17.78 -5.46 -15.55
CA SER A 70 17.50 -5.80 -16.95
C SER A 70 16.07 -6.33 -17.17
N GLY A 71 15.42 -6.80 -16.11
CA GLY A 71 14.00 -7.19 -16.10
C GLY A 71 13.01 -6.04 -15.86
N VAL A 72 13.48 -4.81 -15.62
CA VAL A 72 12.62 -3.62 -15.62
C VAL A 72 12.37 -3.24 -17.08
N SER A 73 11.53 -4.04 -17.74
CA SER A 73 11.05 -3.77 -19.08
C SER A 73 10.47 -2.38 -19.13
N ASP A 74 11.00 -1.53 -20.02
CA ASP A 74 10.39 -0.27 -20.43
C ASP A 74 8.95 -0.58 -20.88
N THR A 75 8.00 -0.45 -19.96
CA THR A 75 6.59 -0.81 -20.15
C THR A 75 5.87 0.26 -20.98
N SER A 76 6.61 1.26 -21.47
CA SER A 76 6.08 2.27 -22.36
C SER A 76 5.97 1.70 -23.78
N VAL A 77 4.74 1.35 -24.17
CA VAL A 77 4.43 1.03 -25.56
C VAL A 77 4.81 2.23 -26.41
N LYS A 78 5.73 2.03 -27.35
CA LYS A 78 6.24 3.10 -28.22
C LYS A 78 5.19 3.42 -29.28
N LYS A 79 4.65 4.62 -29.22
CA LYS A 79 3.74 5.13 -30.25
C LYS A 79 4.44 5.21 -31.61
N SER A 80 3.76 4.81 -32.68
CA SER A 80 4.27 4.99 -34.04
C SER A 80 4.43 6.49 -34.35
N LEU A 81 5.61 6.86 -34.87
CA LEU A 81 5.90 8.22 -35.34
C LEU A 81 5.28 8.51 -36.73
N ARG A 82 4.73 7.50 -37.40
CA ARG A 82 4.03 7.62 -38.69
C ARG A 82 2.55 7.33 -38.49
N ASN A 83 1.70 8.01 -39.26
CA ASN A 83 0.28 7.69 -39.27
C ASN A 83 0.08 6.29 -39.88
N ASP A 84 -0.55 5.40 -39.12
CA ASP A 84 -0.87 4.04 -39.56
C ASP A 84 -2.08 4.01 -40.51
N ASN A 85 -2.94 5.03 -40.42
CA ASN A 85 -4.17 5.09 -41.21
C ASN A 85 -3.98 5.95 -42.46
N ALA A 86 -4.68 5.62 -43.55
CA ALA A 86 -4.75 6.46 -44.76
C ALA A 86 -5.50 7.80 -44.55
N PHE A 87 -6.09 7.99 -43.37
CA PHE A 87 -6.85 9.17 -42.97
C PHE A 87 -6.43 9.65 -41.58
N ASP A 88 -6.71 10.91 -41.29
CA ASP A 88 -6.38 11.53 -40.01
C ASP A 88 -7.46 11.24 -38.94
N LYS A 89 -7.06 10.63 -37.82
CA LYS A 89 -7.92 10.33 -36.65
C LYS A 89 -7.76 11.32 -35.49
N THR A 90 -6.93 12.36 -35.65
CA THR A 90 -6.49 13.22 -34.53
C THR A 90 -7.64 13.90 -33.79
N GLY A 91 -8.72 14.29 -34.49
CA GLY A 91 -9.88 14.94 -33.89
C GLY A 91 -10.79 14.05 -33.05
N LEU A 92 -10.72 12.71 -33.20
CA LEU A 92 -11.61 11.80 -32.47
C LEU A 92 -11.15 11.60 -31.01
N ASN A 93 -9.84 11.62 -30.79
CA ASN A 93 -9.21 11.32 -29.49
C ASN A 93 -9.16 12.54 -28.56
N ALA A 94 -9.40 13.75 -29.07
CA ALA A 94 -9.29 15.01 -28.30
C ALA A 94 -10.63 15.47 -27.67
N ARG A 95 -11.65 14.61 -27.65
CA ARG A 95 -12.97 14.98 -27.13
C ARG A 95 -12.97 14.98 -25.60
N THR A 96 -13.11 16.15 -25.01
CA THR A 96 -13.31 16.29 -23.56
C THR A 96 -14.76 15.97 -23.19
N PRO A 97 -15.00 15.09 -22.20
CA PRO A 97 -16.36 14.86 -21.68
C PRO A 97 -17.01 16.15 -21.18
N LEU A 98 -18.34 16.23 -21.30
CA LEU A 98 -19.09 17.34 -20.71
C LEU A 98 -18.99 17.27 -19.17
N PRO A 99 -18.85 18.41 -18.48
CA PRO A 99 -18.84 18.43 -17.03
C PRO A 99 -20.20 17.96 -16.49
N TYR A 100 -20.18 17.40 -15.28
CA TYR A 100 -21.42 17.05 -14.61
C TYR A 100 -22.27 18.28 -14.34
N GLU A 101 -23.58 18.07 -14.34
CA GLU A 101 -24.54 19.08 -13.90
C GLU A 101 -24.30 19.44 -12.43
N HIS A 102 -24.38 20.74 -12.16
CA HIS A 102 -24.31 21.26 -10.80
C HIS A 102 -25.63 20.99 -10.10
N LEU A 103 -25.60 20.07 -9.13
CA LEU A 103 -26.75 19.80 -8.28
C LEU A 103 -26.66 20.64 -7.01
N ARG A 104 -27.74 21.36 -6.69
CA ARG A 104 -27.87 22.07 -5.41
C ARG A 104 -28.25 21.09 -4.31
N ALA A 105 -27.77 21.35 -3.09
CA ALA A 105 -28.06 20.48 -1.95
C ALA A 105 -29.57 20.36 -1.65
N ASP A 106 -30.34 21.44 -1.89
CA ASP A 106 -31.78 21.47 -1.62
C ASP A 106 -32.61 20.65 -2.63
N ASP A 107 -32.06 20.40 -3.83
CA ASP A 107 -32.73 19.63 -4.87
C ASP A 107 -32.37 18.13 -4.80
N ALA A 108 -31.35 17.77 -4.03
CA ALA A 108 -30.99 16.38 -3.72
C ALA A 108 -31.93 15.78 -2.67
N LEU A 109 -33.13 15.36 -3.09
CA LEU A 109 -34.15 14.78 -2.20
C LEU A 109 -33.65 13.50 -1.51
N PHE A 110 -32.83 12.72 -2.22
CA PHE A 110 -32.20 11.52 -1.70
C PHE A 110 -30.76 11.44 -2.21
N ALA A 111 -29.82 11.15 -1.32
CA ALA A 111 -28.42 10.93 -1.66
C ALA A 111 -27.85 9.83 -0.76
N GLU A 112 -27.34 8.76 -1.37
CA GLU A 112 -26.69 7.65 -0.65
C GLU A 112 -25.34 7.33 -1.28
N LYS A 113 -24.33 7.16 -0.42
CA LYS A 113 -23.00 6.71 -0.85
C LYS A 113 -22.91 5.20 -0.72
N VAL A 114 -22.63 4.54 -1.83
CA VAL A 114 -22.59 3.08 -1.95
C VAL A 114 -21.23 2.66 -2.47
N TRP A 115 -20.71 1.56 -1.93
CA TRP A 115 -19.53 0.87 -2.47
C TRP A 115 -20.01 -0.31 -3.30
N ARG A 116 -19.62 -0.33 -4.57
CA ARG A 116 -19.82 -1.48 -5.45
C ARG A 116 -18.51 -2.18 -5.69
N GLU A 117 -18.51 -3.51 -5.58
CA GLU A 117 -17.44 -4.32 -6.13
C GLU A 117 -17.82 -4.81 -7.52
N LEU A 118 -16.94 -4.58 -8.49
CA LEU A 118 -17.05 -5.06 -9.86
C LEU A 118 -16.06 -6.20 -10.06
N ASP A 119 -16.56 -7.41 -10.30
CA ASP A 119 -15.72 -8.57 -10.62
C ASP A 119 -15.39 -8.58 -12.12
N LEU A 120 -14.11 -8.45 -12.44
CA LEU A 120 -13.62 -8.36 -13.81
C LEU A 120 -13.60 -9.72 -14.54
N ARG A 121 -13.89 -10.83 -13.84
CA ARG A 121 -14.04 -12.16 -14.46
C ARG A 121 -15.38 -12.33 -15.14
N GLU A 122 -16.38 -11.55 -14.74
CA GLU A 122 -17.71 -11.60 -15.35
C GLU A 122 -17.65 -11.17 -16.81
N LYS A 123 -18.42 -11.84 -17.67
CA LYS A 123 -18.42 -11.61 -19.13
C LYS A 123 -18.69 -10.14 -19.50
N MET A 124 -19.58 -9.47 -18.78
CA MET A 124 -19.91 -8.07 -19.01
C MET A 124 -18.75 -7.11 -18.70
N ASN A 125 -17.85 -7.51 -17.79
CA ASN A 125 -16.77 -6.66 -17.28
C ASN A 125 -15.41 -6.97 -17.93
N GLN A 126 -15.35 -7.95 -18.84
CA GLN A 126 -14.11 -8.33 -19.53
C GLN A 126 -13.47 -7.19 -20.33
N VAL A 127 -14.25 -6.17 -20.69
CA VAL A 127 -13.74 -4.96 -21.36
C VAL A 127 -12.62 -4.29 -20.54
N PHE A 128 -12.68 -4.33 -19.22
CA PHE A 128 -11.65 -3.75 -18.34
C PHE A 128 -10.34 -4.56 -18.29
N ARG A 129 -10.35 -5.81 -18.75
CA ARG A 129 -9.18 -6.71 -18.82
C ARG A 129 -8.68 -6.91 -20.24
N TYR A 130 -9.12 -6.08 -21.19
CA TYR A 130 -8.77 -6.27 -22.59
C TYR A 130 -7.26 -6.12 -22.81
N GLU A 131 -6.61 -7.22 -23.21
CA GLU A 131 -5.16 -7.35 -23.33
C GLU A 131 -4.62 -6.83 -24.68
N ALA A 132 -5.12 -5.69 -25.14
CA ALA A 132 -4.56 -5.03 -26.32
C ALA A 132 -3.59 -3.94 -25.92
N GLU A 133 -2.64 -3.68 -26.81
CA GLU A 133 -1.77 -2.52 -26.77
C GLU A 133 -2.18 -1.56 -27.87
N SER A 134 -2.19 -0.27 -27.55
CA SER A 134 -2.49 0.80 -28.50
C SER A 134 -1.39 1.85 -28.44
N ASP A 135 -1.47 2.84 -29.33
CA ASP A 135 -0.59 4.02 -29.31
C ASP A 135 -0.54 4.74 -27.94
N ASN A 136 -1.55 4.58 -27.09
CA ASN A 136 -1.60 5.16 -25.74
C ASN A 136 -1.12 4.19 -24.63
N GLY A 137 -0.58 3.02 -24.97
CA GLY A 137 -0.16 2.01 -23.99
C GLY A 137 -1.10 0.81 -23.92
N SER A 138 -0.94 0.06 -22.83
CA SER A 138 -1.79 -1.09 -22.51
C SER A 138 -3.23 -0.65 -22.23
N GLN A 139 -4.18 -1.37 -22.83
CA GLN A 139 -5.62 -1.12 -22.69
C GLN A 139 -6.25 -1.82 -21.48
N ILE A 140 -5.46 -2.56 -20.70
CA ILE A 140 -5.90 -3.07 -19.41
C ILE A 140 -6.14 -1.88 -18.48
N PHE A 141 -7.34 -1.78 -17.92
CA PHE A 141 -7.75 -0.61 -17.15
C PHE A 141 -6.84 -0.32 -15.96
N VAL A 142 -6.34 -1.36 -15.28
CA VAL A 142 -5.40 -1.23 -14.15
C VAL A 142 -4.07 -0.61 -14.59
N ASN A 143 -3.55 -0.98 -15.76
CA ASN A 143 -2.34 -0.36 -16.30
C ASN A 143 -2.57 1.11 -16.65
N MET A 144 -3.75 1.44 -17.16
CA MET A 144 -4.12 2.82 -17.45
C MET A 144 -4.18 3.67 -16.18
N LEU A 145 -4.75 3.15 -15.09
CA LEU A 145 -4.75 3.82 -13.79
C LEU A 145 -3.32 4.01 -13.27
N LEU A 146 -2.50 2.96 -13.28
CA LEU A 146 -1.09 3.05 -12.87
C LEU A 146 -0.31 4.05 -13.71
N LYS A 147 -0.55 4.10 -15.03
CA LYS A 147 0.07 5.08 -15.93
C LYS A 147 -0.31 6.51 -15.56
N ALA A 148 -1.60 6.79 -15.36
CA ALA A 148 -2.11 8.13 -15.03
C ALA A 148 -1.60 8.62 -13.66
N VAL A 149 -1.46 7.70 -12.71
CA VAL A 149 -0.91 7.97 -11.39
C VAL A 149 0.61 8.20 -11.46
N ASN A 150 1.34 7.38 -12.22
CA ASN A 150 2.79 7.52 -12.40
C ASN A 150 3.16 8.78 -13.21
N SER A 151 2.31 9.20 -14.16
CA SER A 151 2.50 10.46 -14.88
C SER A 151 2.17 11.70 -14.04
N GLY A 152 1.48 11.51 -12.90
CA GLY A 152 1.03 12.59 -12.03
C GLY A 152 -0.23 13.31 -12.53
N GLU A 153 -0.91 12.79 -13.55
CA GLU A 153 -2.20 13.32 -14.02
C GLU A 153 -3.30 13.11 -12.98
N VAL A 154 -3.22 12.01 -12.22
CA VAL A 154 -4.18 11.65 -11.17
C VAL A 154 -3.44 11.40 -9.86
N THR A 155 -3.95 11.98 -8.77
CA THR A 155 -3.41 11.74 -7.42
C THR A 155 -4.07 10.50 -6.82
N ALA A 156 -3.26 9.54 -6.35
CA ALA A 156 -3.76 8.36 -5.66
C ALA A 156 -3.78 8.57 -4.14
N PHE A 157 -4.68 7.88 -3.45
CA PHE A 157 -4.90 7.97 -2.01
C PHE A 157 -4.92 6.58 -1.36
N ALA A 158 -4.45 6.46 -0.12
CA ALA A 158 -4.49 5.19 0.60
C ALA A 158 -5.87 4.89 1.19
N ASP A 159 -6.66 5.94 1.46
CA ASP A 159 -7.96 5.86 2.11
C ASP A 159 -9.11 6.23 1.17
N GLU A 160 -10.28 5.64 1.41
CA GLU A 160 -11.49 5.91 0.64
C GLU A 160 -12.06 7.33 0.82
N ARG A 161 -11.58 8.06 1.82
CA ARG A 161 -11.98 9.45 2.09
C ARG A 161 -11.06 10.44 1.36
N PHE A 162 -10.05 9.95 0.64
CA PHE A 162 -9.10 10.76 -0.12
C PHE A 162 -8.36 11.80 0.74
N THR A 163 -7.99 11.42 1.97
CA THR A 163 -7.29 12.31 2.91
C THR A 163 -5.79 12.12 2.91
N THR A 164 -5.33 10.91 2.60
CA THR A 164 -3.91 10.51 2.66
C THR A 164 -3.40 10.25 1.25
N PRO A 165 -2.79 11.26 0.58
CA PRO A 165 -2.23 11.07 -0.75
C PRO A 165 -1.02 10.14 -0.67
N MET A 166 -0.91 9.24 -1.64
CA MET A 166 0.23 8.34 -1.80
C MET A 166 1.26 8.93 -2.75
N THR A 167 2.52 8.71 -2.46
CA THR A 167 3.62 9.07 -3.36
C THR A 167 3.77 8.02 -4.46
N VAL A 168 4.33 8.42 -5.61
CA VAL A 168 4.60 7.49 -6.73
C VAL A 168 5.48 6.32 -6.28
N GLY A 169 6.44 6.56 -5.37
CA GLY A 169 7.30 5.51 -4.82
C GLY A 169 6.54 4.47 -3.99
N GLU A 170 5.56 4.88 -3.19
CA GLU A 170 4.72 3.95 -2.41
C GLU A 170 3.83 3.11 -3.33
N ILE A 171 3.34 3.70 -4.42
CA ILE A 171 2.49 3.01 -5.39
C ILE A 171 3.30 1.98 -6.17
N GLN A 172 4.53 2.35 -6.57
CA GLN A 172 5.46 1.40 -7.17
C GLN A 172 5.77 0.23 -6.22
N GLN A 173 5.89 0.48 -4.91
CA GLN A 173 6.08 -0.61 -3.93
C GLN A 173 4.88 -1.56 -3.82
N LEU A 174 3.65 -1.09 -4.06
CA LEU A 174 2.46 -1.97 -4.10
C LEU A 174 2.45 -2.89 -5.32
N THR A 175 3.08 -2.44 -6.40
CA THR A 175 3.20 -3.11 -7.69
C THR A 175 4.42 -4.06 -7.70
N VAL A 176 5.54 -3.69 -7.07
CA VAL A 176 6.76 -4.52 -7.04
C VAL A 176 6.53 -5.81 -6.24
N GLY A 177 6.77 -6.95 -6.88
CA GLY A 177 6.70 -8.27 -6.22
C GLY A 177 7.88 -8.50 -5.27
N SER A 178 7.81 -9.60 -4.50
CA SER A 178 8.91 -9.98 -3.59
C SER A 178 10.22 -10.08 -4.36
N ALA A 179 11.29 -9.54 -3.77
CA ALA A 179 12.63 -9.75 -4.27
C ALA A 179 13.06 -11.18 -3.91
N ASP A 180 13.49 -11.96 -4.90
CA ASP A 180 14.08 -13.28 -4.71
C ASP A 180 15.55 -13.22 -5.14
N THR A 181 16.40 -14.00 -4.48
CA THR A 181 17.84 -14.01 -4.73
C THR A 181 18.23 -15.34 -5.36
N VAL A 182 18.60 -15.29 -6.64
CA VAL A 182 19.01 -16.48 -7.40
C VAL A 182 20.55 -16.52 -7.49
N PRO A 183 21.20 -17.62 -7.09
CA PRO A 183 22.63 -17.79 -7.30
C PRO A 183 22.92 -18.00 -8.79
N GLN A 184 23.84 -17.21 -9.35
CA GLN A 184 24.37 -17.44 -10.69
C GLN A 184 25.69 -18.19 -10.60
N VAL A 185 25.69 -19.43 -11.09
CA VAL A 185 26.88 -20.30 -11.13
C VAL A 185 27.75 -20.02 -12.35
N ASP A 186 29.03 -20.34 -12.26
CA ASP A 186 29.96 -20.28 -13.38
C ASP A 186 29.58 -21.32 -14.45
N PRO A 187 29.41 -20.92 -15.74
CA PRO A 187 29.18 -21.87 -16.83
C PRO A 187 30.29 -22.92 -17.00
N ALA A 188 31.51 -22.64 -16.54
CA ALA A 188 32.66 -23.55 -16.64
C ALA A 188 32.81 -24.49 -15.43
N ASP A 189 32.28 -24.13 -14.26
CA ASP A 189 32.33 -24.94 -13.03
C ASP A 189 31.04 -24.75 -12.21
N PRO A 190 30.09 -25.72 -12.26
CA PRO A 190 28.80 -25.58 -11.59
C PRO A 190 28.87 -25.55 -10.05
N SER A 191 30.04 -25.80 -9.44
CA SER A 191 30.22 -25.78 -7.99
C SER A 191 30.55 -24.38 -7.44
N LYS A 192 30.82 -23.40 -8.30
CA LYS A 192 31.20 -22.04 -7.90
C LYS A 192 30.09 -21.03 -8.20
N VAL A 193 29.61 -20.36 -7.16
CA VAL A 193 28.66 -19.24 -7.28
C VAL A 193 29.44 -17.96 -7.53
N LEU A 194 29.25 -17.33 -8.69
CA LEU A 194 29.95 -16.10 -9.09
C LEU A 194 29.34 -14.85 -8.48
N ARG A 195 28.00 -14.80 -8.46
CA ARG A 195 27.24 -13.68 -7.91
C ARG A 195 25.85 -14.13 -7.51
N TYR A 196 25.27 -13.40 -6.57
CA TYR A 196 23.85 -13.50 -6.27
C TYR A 196 23.12 -12.39 -7.01
N VAL A 197 22.09 -12.77 -7.76
CA VAL A 197 21.28 -11.85 -8.53
C VAL A 197 19.95 -11.69 -7.83
N VAL A 198 19.64 -10.47 -7.40
CA VAL A 198 18.32 -10.15 -6.84
C VAL A 198 17.40 -9.82 -8.00
N THR A 199 16.50 -10.75 -8.31
CA THR A 199 15.42 -10.54 -9.27
C THR A 199 14.17 -10.09 -8.53
N ARG A 200 13.41 -9.19 -9.14
CA ARG A 200 12.11 -8.75 -8.61
C ARG A 200 11.03 -9.31 -9.51
N ALA A 201 10.01 -9.92 -8.92
CA ALA A 201 8.84 -10.31 -9.67
C ALA A 201 8.15 -9.05 -10.23
N SER A 202 7.94 -9.04 -11.55
CA SER A 202 7.18 -7.98 -12.23
C SER A 202 5.71 -8.08 -11.86
N PHE A 203 5.04 -6.94 -11.78
CA PHE A 203 3.61 -6.90 -11.54
C PHE A 203 2.85 -7.36 -12.77
N ASP A 204 2.04 -8.41 -12.61
CA ASP A 204 1.07 -8.76 -13.62
C ASP A 204 -0.28 -8.06 -13.30
N PRO A 205 -0.71 -7.08 -14.11
CA PRO A 205 -1.98 -6.38 -13.90
C PRO A 205 -3.20 -7.29 -14.01
N LYS A 206 -3.07 -8.47 -14.64
CA LYS A 206 -4.16 -9.45 -14.77
C LYS A 206 -4.52 -10.11 -13.44
N THR A 207 -3.63 -10.02 -12.44
CA THR A 207 -3.85 -10.52 -11.08
C THR A 207 -4.86 -9.68 -10.29
N VAL A 208 -5.17 -8.46 -10.76
CA VAL A 208 -6.24 -7.64 -10.20
C VAL A 208 -7.56 -8.09 -10.80
N VAL A 209 -8.36 -8.74 -9.97
CA VAL A 209 -9.59 -9.41 -10.39
C VAL A 209 -10.83 -8.57 -10.12
N LYS A 210 -10.76 -7.64 -9.15
CA LYS A 210 -11.91 -6.82 -8.75
C LYS A 210 -11.55 -5.35 -8.69
N LEU A 211 -12.52 -4.51 -8.98
CA LEU A 211 -12.47 -3.08 -8.73
C LEU A 211 -13.52 -2.74 -7.67
N ARG A 212 -13.19 -1.82 -6.75
CA ARG A 212 -14.19 -1.20 -5.88
C ARG A 212 -14.46 0.20 -6.37
N ILE A 213 -15.72 0.53 -6.55
CA ILE A 213 -16.19 1.82 -7.02
C ILE A 213 -16.98 2.45 -5.88
N LYS A 214 -16.57 3.65 -5.49
CA LYS A 214 -17.31 4.49 -4.55
C LYS A 214 -18.21 5.39 -5.35
N GLU A 215 -19.49 5.30 -5.09
CA GLU A 215 -20.52 6.00 -5.85
C GLU A 215 -21.47 6.74 -4.94
N GLU A 216 -22.06 7.79 -5.49
CA GLU A 216 -23.15 8.53 -4.87
C GLU A 216 -24.36 8.45 -5.79
N TRP A 217 -25.41 7.84 -5.26
CA TRP A 217 -26.69 7.73 -5.92
C TRP A 217 -27.59 8.85 -5.45
N VAL A 218 -28.05 9.68 -6.39
CA VAL A 218 -28.80 10.89 -6.08
C VAL A 218 -30.10 10.92 -6.86
N PHE A 219 -31.19 11.26 -6.17
CA PHE A 219 -32.46 11.62 -6.78
C PHE A 219 -32.60 13.13 -6.79
N ASP A 220 -32.57 13.71 -7.99
CA ASP A 220 -32.78 15.14 -8.19
C ASP A 220 -34.28 15.44 -8.32
N ARG A 221 -34.75 16.38 -7.50
CA ARG A 221 -36.14 16.87 -7.48
C ARG A 221 -36.46 17.74 -8.69
N GLU A 222 -35.51 18.53 -9.20
CA GLU A 222 -35.76 19.48 -10.30
C GLU A 222 -35.91 18.72 -11.63
N ALA A 223 -34.95 17.87 -11.96
CA ALA A 223 -35.03 17.05 -13.17
C ALA A 223 -35.91 15.80 -13.01
N SER A 224 -36.34 15.48 -11.78
CA SER A 224 -37.09 14.25 -11.45
C SER A 224 -36.38 13.00 -11.95
N ARG A 225 -35.05 12.92 -11.74
CA ARG A 225 -34.18 11.88 -12.28
C ARG A 225 -33.31 11.27 -11.19
N TYR A 226 -33.16 9.96 -11.26
CA TYR A 226 -32.19 9.23 -10.46
C TYR A 226 -30.91 9.01 -11.26
N PHE A 227 -29.77 9.39 -10.72
CA PHE A 227 -28.48 9.17 -11.37
C PHE A 227 -27.40 8.74 -10.38
N CYS A 228 -26.37 8.09 -10.92
CA CYS A 228 -25.20 7.66 -10.18
C CYS A 228 -24.00 8.53 -10.57
N ARG A 229 -23.27 9.03 -9.57
CA ARG A 229 -22.00 9.73 -9.73
C ARG A 229 -20.88 8.90 -9.11
N ILE A 230 -19.88 8.56 -9.92
CA ILE A 230 -18.68 7.87 -9.44
C ILE A 230 -17.81 8.91 -8.73
N LEU A 231 -17.47 8.64 -7.47
CA LEU A 231 -16.59 9.48 -6.65
C LEU A 231 -15.15 8.99 -6.66
N GLY A 232 -14.93 7.69 -6.81
CA GLY A 232 -13.59 7.15 -6.98
C GLY A 232 -13.58 5.66 -7.23
N ILE A 233 -12.43 5.17 -7.66
CA ILE A 233 -12.20 3.80 -8.10
C ILE A 233 -10.94 3.28 -7.41
N ALA A 234 -10.97 2.02 -6.96
CA ALA A 234 -9.83 1.34 -6.37
C ALA A 234 -9.65 -0.07 -6.95
N PRO A 235 -8.49 -0.38 -7.56
CA PRO A 235 -8.15 -1.77 -7.87
C PRO A 235 -7.96 -2.57 -6.58
N LEU A 236 -8.54 -3.77 -6.53
CA LEU A 236 -8.44 -4.66 -5.38
C LEU A 236 -7.42 -5.77 -5.65
N LYS A 237 -6.48 -5.95 -4.72
CA LYS A 237 -5.53 -7.06 -4.70
C LYS A 237 -6.13 -8.24 -3.94
N SER A 238 -6.14 -9.42 -4.57
CA SER A 238 -6.47 -10.67 -3.89
C SER A 238 -5.42 -11.00 -2.84
N GLN A 239 -5.87 -11.38 -1.65
CA GLN A 239 -4.98 -11.84 -0.59
C GLN A 239 -4.74 -13.35 -0.76
N PHE A 240 -3.52 -13.81 -0.46
CA PHE A 240 -3.19 -15.23 -0.46
C PHE A 240 -2.75 -15.64 0.95
N PHE A 241 -3.15 -16.83 1.37
CA PHE A 241 -2.61 -17.47 2.55
C PHE A 241 -1.16 -17.92 2.29
N PRO A 242 -0.35 -18.15 3.35
CA PRO A 242 1.00 -18.69 3.21
C PRO A 242 1.07 -20.07 2.50
N ASN A 243 -0.06 -20.78 2.42
CA ASN A 243 -0.20 -22.06 1.70
C ASN A 243 -0.55 -21.90 0.21
N GLY A 244 -0.55 -20.67 -0.32
CA GLY A 244 -0.84 -20.36 -1.73
C GLY A 244 -2.33 -20.36 -2.11
N GLN A 245 -3.24 -20.61 -1.17
CA GLN A 245 -4.69 -20.52 -1.43
C GLN A 245 -5.16 -19.07 -1.35
N GLU A 246 -6.07 -18.67 -2.23
CA GLU A 246 -6.69 -17.34 -2.17
C GLU A 246 -7.48 -17.20 -0.86
N ARG A 247 -7.17 -16.16 -0.10
CA ARG A 247 -7.89 -15.82 1.12
C ARG A 247 -9.20 -15.14 0.73
N PRO A 248 -10.33 -15.48 1.38
CA PRO A 248 -11.57 -14.73 1.22
C PRO A 248 -11.36 -13.29 1.72
N GLY A 249 -11.19 -12.37 0.78
CA GLY A 249 -10.92 -10.97 1.07
C GLY A 249 -10.06 -10.32 -0.02
N SER A 250 -10.40 -9.09 -0.36
CA SER A 250 -9.62 -8.28 -1.29
C SER A 250 -9.36 -6.92 -0.66
N THR A 251 -8.13 -6.43 -0.77
CA THR A 251 -7.71 -5.14 -0.18
C THR A 251 -7.54 -4.11 -1.29
N PRO A 252 -8.07 -2.88 -1.12
CA PRO A 252 -7.80 -1.81 -2.08
C PRO A 252 -6.31 -1.51 -2.12
N MET A 253 -5.74 -1.41 -3.32
CA MET A 253 -4.35 -1.00 -3.49
C MET A 253 -4.23 0.50 -3.23
N PHE A 254 -5.00 1.30 -3.95
CA PHE A 254 -5.10 2.75 -3.82
C PHE A 254 -6.45 3.21 -4.35
N TRP A 255 -6.89 4.40 -3.94
CA TRP A 255 -8.07 5.10 -4.43
C TRP A 255 -7.66 6.23 -5.37
N VAL A 256 -8.42 6.42 -6.45
CA VAL A 256 -8.31 7.53 -7.39
C VAL A 256 -9.68 8.12 -7.69
#